data_AF-A0A9P5WTY3-F1
#
_entry.id   AF-A0A9P5WTY3-F1
#
_cell.length_a   1.000
_cell.length_b   1.000
_cell.length_c   1.000
_cell.angle_alpha   90.00
_cell.angle_beta   90.00
_cell.angle_gamma   90.00
#
_symmetry.space_group_name_H-M   'P 1'
#
loop_
_entity.id
_entity.type
_entity.pdbx_description
1 polymer ?
#
loop_
_entity_poly.entity_id
_entity_poly.type
_entity_poly.pdbx_seq_one_letter_code
_entity_poly.pdbx_strand_id
1 'polypeptide(L)'
;MRITASFIATLALVATSVMAAAPHKKHHSKPHHDDVIVINKKILDTKKVPYIKNTGNGTFLNWVGLNIDFKYVKPIFDLANSTQSIANGTLISRGESHITVILPPEYDNILHPAGVNIDELNVLALKNNRLQRSKFEIECLGRVQVVSQPDGVYQQAVQIIIKNFDDIVAYRQEVFELFVKKGGNPALFDPANFTPHITVGFRHRDIFVEDGVFKGKNACIRKMIAK
;
A
#
# COMPACT_ATOMS: atom_id res chain seq x y z
N MET A 1 -13.07 -22.65 70.50
CA MET A 1 -12.22 -21.46 70.28
C MET A 1 -12.85 -20.65 69.16
N ARG A 2 -13.37 -19.44 69.47
CA ARG A 2 -14.10 -18.56 68.54
C ARG A 2 -13.08 -17.67 67.82
N ILE A 3 -13.08 -17.67 66.48
CA ILE A 3 -12.30 -16.72 65.68
C ILE A 3 -13.30 -15.73 65.06
N THR A 4 -13.21 -14.50 65.52
CA THR A 4 -14.00 -13.34 65.11
C THR A 4 -13.55 -12.84 63.73
N ALA A 5 -14.50 -12.75 62.80
CA ALA A 5 -14.35 -12.08 61.52
C ALA A 5 -14.31 -10.56 61.73
N SER A 6 -13.29 -9.89 61.18
CA SER A 6 -13.25 -8.44 61.04
C SER A 6 -13.43 -8.07 59.58
N PHE A 7 -14.62 -7.55 59.25
CA PHE A 7 -14.91 -6.91 57.97
C PHE A 7 -14.39 -5.46 58.04
N ILE A 8 -13.36 -5.14 57.24
CA ILE A 8 -12.94 -3.77 57.00
C ILE A 8 -13.71 -3.27 55.77
N ALA A 9 -14.65 -2.37 55.99
CA ALA A 9 -15.37 -1.68 54.94
C ALA A 9 -14.52 -0.50 54.43
N THR A 10 -13.95 -0.63 53.24
CA THR A 10 -13.19 0.45 52.58
C THR A 10 -14.17 1.37 51.85
N LEU A 11 -14.34 2.59 52.37
CA LEU A 11 -15.15 3.64 51.77
C LEU A 11 -14.37 4.24 50.58
N ALA A 12 -14.78 3.94 49.35
CA ALA A 12 -14.21 4.55 48.16
C ALA A 12 -14.88 5.93 47.90
N LEU A 13 -14.11 7.01 48.09
CA LEU A 13 -14.49 8.35 47.63
C LEU A 13 -14.50 8.38 46.10
N VAL A 14 -15.69 8.46 45.50
CA VAL A 14 -15.83 8.76 44.07
C VAL A 14 -15.71 10.26 43.89
N ALA A 15 -14.53 10.74 43.50
CA ALA A 15 -14.33 12.11 43.06
C ALA A 15 -14.88 12.24 41.63
N THR A 16 -16.08 12.83 41.49
CA THR A 16 -16.65 13.22 40.20
C THR A 16 -15.98 14.50 39.71
N SER A 17 -14.86 14.36 39.01
CA SER A 17 -14.26 15.45 38.25
C SER A 17 -15.13 15.74 37.03
N VAL A 18 -15.96 16.79 37.14
CA VAL A 18 -16.67 17.40 36.02
C VAL A 18 -15.61 18.02 35.10
N MET A 19 -15.23 17.31 34.06
CA MET A 19 -14.38 17.86 33.00
C MET A 19 -15.18 18.87 32.20
N ALA A 20 -14.87 20.15 32.39
CA ALA A 20 -15.34 21.21 31.50
C ALA A 20 -14.83 20.91 30.08
N ALA A 21 -15.76 20.67 29.15
CA ALA A 21 -15.43 20.45 27.75
C ALA A 21 -14.72 21.70 27.21
N ALA A 22 -13.43 21.57 26.89
CA ALA A 22 -12.68 22.62 26.22
C ALA A 22 -13.38 22.97 24.89
N PRO A 23 -13.50 24.26 24.55
CA PRO A 23 -14.15 24.67 23.31
C PRO A 23 -13.42 24.03 22.12
N HIS A 24 -14.16 23.28 21.31
CA HIS A 24 -13.71 22.74 20.04
C HIS A 24 -13.15 23.90 19.19
N LYS A 25 -11.83 24.06 19.18
CA LYS A 25 -11.16 24.90 18.19
C LYS A 25 -11.52 24.29 16.84
N LYS A 26 -12.35 25.00 16.06
CA LYS A 26 -12.57 24.67 14.65
C LYS A 26 -11.20 24.64 14.01
N HIS A 27 -10.71 23.44 13.71
CA HIS A 27 -9.52 23.25 12.91
C HIS A 27 -9.85 23.84 11.54
N HIS A 28 -9.43 25.08 11.31
CA HIS A 28 -9.39 25.65 9.98
C HIS A 28 -8.39 24.80 9.19
N SER A 29 -8.89 23.78 8.49
CA SER A 29 -8.14 23.06 7.48
C SER A 29 -7.67 24.11 6.47
N LYS A 30 -6.38 24.44 6.50
CA LYS A 30 -5.79 25.32 5.48
C LYS A 30 -6.14 24.73 4.11
N PRO A 31 -6.57 25.55 3.14
CA PRO A 31 -6.83 25.07 1.79
C PRO A 31 -5.56 24.39 1.28
N HIS A 32 -5.65 23.10 0.99
CA HIS A 32 -4.57 22.38 0.35
C HIS A 32 -4.32 23.07 -0.99
N HIS A 33 -3.09 23.55 -1.24
CA HIS A 33 -2.69 24.13 -2.52
C HIS A 33 -3.30 23.35 -3.70
N ASP A 34 -4.15 24.05 -4.44
CA ASP A 34 -5.20 23.54 -5.35
C ASP A 34 -4.68 23.03 -6.71
N ASP A 35 -3.36 22.92 -6.89
CA ASP A 35 -2.82 22.56 -8.19
C ASP A 35 -2.99 21.06 -8.47
N VAL A 36 -3.88 20.78 -9.42
CA VAL A 36 -4.11 19.43 -9.94
C VAL A 36 -2.87 18.99 -10.72
N ILE A 37 -2.32 17.85 -10.36
CA ILE A 37 -1.19 17.26 -11.08
C ILE A 37 -1.74 16.56 -12.34
N VAL A 38 -1.26 16.98 -13.50
CA VAL A 38 -1.59 16.34 -14.77
C VAL A 38 -0.50 15.33 -15.12
N ILE A 39 -0.91 14.09 -15.38
CA ILE A 39 -0.03 13.02 -15.82
C ILE A 39 -0.42 12.54 -17.22
N ASN A 40 0.56 12.10 -18.00
CA ASN A 40 0.32 11.60 -19.34
C ASN A 40 -0.58 10.35 -19.30
N LYS A 41 -1.72 10.39 -20.01
CA LYS A 41 -2.69 9.29 -20.05
C LYS A 41 -2.13 7.95 -20.52
N LYS A 42 -1.01 7.96 -21.26
CA LYS A 42 -0.32 6.72 -21.67
C LYS A 42 0.23 5.90 -20.50
N ILE A 43 0.30 6.45 -19.28
CA ILE A 43 0.56 5.64 -18.07
C ILE A 43 -0.48 4.51 -17.90
N LEU A 44 -1.70 4.70 -18.40
CA LEU A 44 -2.77 3.71 -18.36
C LEU A 44 -2.71 2.69 -19.52
N ASP A 45 -1.81 2.87 -20.50
CA ASP A 45 -1.62 1.94 -21.63
C ASP A 45 -0.52 0.93 -21.32
N THR A 46 -0.82 -0.01 -20.41
CA THR A 46 0.13 -1.04 -19.96
C THR A 46 0.20 -2.25 -20.89
N LYS A 47 -0.73 -2.36 -21.84
CA LYS A 47 -0.84 -3.51 -22.78
C LYS A 47 0.41 -3.72 -23.62
N LYS A 48 1.13 -2.65 -23.89
CA LYS A 48 2.37 -2.63 -24.70
C LYS A 48 3.63 -2.71 -23.86
N VAL A 49 3.51 -2.62 -22.54
CA VAL A 49 4.64 -2.75 -21.62
C VAL A 49 4.89 -4.25 -21.42
N PRO A 50 6.11 -4.75 -21.67
CA PRO A 50 6.42 -6.16 -21.45
C PRO A 50 6.17 -6.57 -20.01
N TYR A 51 5.55 -7.74 -19.83
CA TYR A 51 5.52 -8.39 -18.53
C TYR A 51 6.93 -8.86 -18.15
N ILE A 52 7.34 -8.61 -16.91
CA ILE A 52 8.63 -8.97 -16.35
C ILE A 52 8.35 -9.93 -15.20
N LYS A 53 8.96 -11.10 -15.25
CA LYS A 53 8.88 -12.08 -14.15
C LYS A 53 9.79 -11.60 -13.03
N ASN A 54 9.24 -11.45 -11.83
CA ASN A 54 10.02 -11.15 -10.64
C ASN A 54 10.18 -12.43 -9.83
N THR A 55 11.26 -13.15 -10.16
CA THR A 55 11.61 -14.44 -9.57
C THR A 55 13.02 -14.36 -9.02
N GLY A 56 13.26 -14.91 -7.84
CA GLY A 56 14.59 -14.95 -7.24
C GLY A 56 14.75 -16.03 -6.18
N ASN A 57 16.01 -16.34 -5.89
CA ASN A 57 16.38 -17.31 -4.86
C ASN A 57 16.52 -16.59 -3.52
N GLY A 58 15.44 -16.52 -2.75
CA GLY A 58 15.44 -15.90 -1.43
C GLY A 58 14.10 -15.29 -1.04
N THR A 59 13.98 -14.95 0.25
CA THR A 59 12.81 -14.28 0.80
C THR A 59 12.66 -12.89 0.20
N PHE A 60 11.42 -12.55 -0.10
CA PHE A 60 10.94 -11.30 -0.65
C PHE A 60 11.43 -10.97 -2.07
N LEU A 61 12.00 -11.96 -2.77
CA LEU A 61 12.45 -11.79 -4.16
C LEU A 61 11.40 -12.22 -5.20
N ASN A 62 10.34 -12.91 -4.77
CA ASN A 62 9.28 -13.43 -5.62
C ASN A 62 8.01 -12.62 -5.44
N TRP A 63 7.49 -12.04 -6.53
CA TRP A 63 6.25 -11.26 -6.51
C TRP A 63 5.69 -11.11 -7.93
N VAL A 64 4.44 -10.64 -8.03
CA VAL A 64 3.78 -10.42 -9.33
C VAL A 64 3.46 -8.94 -9.50
N GLY A 65 3.82 -8.37 -10.64
CA GLY A 65 3.64 -6.96 -10.95
C GLY A 65 2.89 -6.70 -12.25
N LEU A 66 2.04 -5.68 -12.26
CA LEU A 66 1.56 -5.05 -13.48
C LEU A 66 2.53 -3.92 -13.82
N ASN A 67 3.36 -4.10 -14.85
CA ASN A 67 4.42 -3.15 -15.18
C ASN A 67 3.89 -1.93 -15.91
N ILE A 68 4.46 -0.79 -15.58
CA ILE A 68 4.12 0.53 -16.10
C ILE A 68 5.39 1.16 -16.65
N ASP A 69 5.29 1.81 -17.80
CA ASP A 69 6.43 2.47 -18.40
C ASP A 69 6.86 3.66 -17.53
N PHE A 70 8.03 3.51 -16.88
CA PHE A 70 8.57 4.47 -15.92
C PHE A 70 8.71 5.88 -16.52
N LYS A 71 8.85 6.01 -17.84
CA LYS A 71 8.94 7.33 -18.48
C LYS A 71 7.73 8.23 -18.20
N TYR A 72 6.57 7.65 -17.90
CA TYR A 72 5.37 8.42 -17.54
C TYR A 72 5.28 8.72 -16.04
N VAL A 73 6.00 7.98 -15.20
CA VAL A 73 6.10 8.22 -13.75
C VAL A 73 7.23 9.18 -13.42
N LYS A 74 8.32 9.18 -14.21
CA LYS A 74 9.50 10.02 -14.00
C LYS A 74 9.18 11.52 -13.82
N PRO A 75 8.29 12.16 -14.60
CA PRO A 75 7.96 13.57 -14.36
C PRO A 75 7.34 13.84 -12.99
N ILE A 76 6.59 12.87 -12.44
CA ILE A 76 6.01 12.96 -11.10
C ILE A 76 7.09 12.78 -10.03
N PHE A 77 8.07 11.92 -10.27
CA PHE A 77 9.25 11.78 -9.41
C PHE A 77 10.09 13.06 -9.38
N ASP A 78 10.38 13.64 -10.54
CA ASP A 78 11.12 14.90 -10.66
C ASP A 78 10.34 16.05 -9.96
N LEU A 79 9.02 16.09 -10.12
CA LEU A 79 8.14 17.05 -9.44
C LEU A 79 8.16 16.86 -7.91
N ALA A 80 8.07 15.62 -7.43
CA ALA A 80 8.12 15.33 -6.01
C ALA A 80 9.44 15.78 -5.38
N ASN A 81 10.57 15.54 -6.05
CA ASN A 81 11.89 15.94 -5.59
C ASN A 81 12.16 17.46 -5.64
N SER A 82 11.48 18.18 -6.52
CA SER A 82 11.59 19.65 -6.63
C SER A 82 10.57 20.41 -5.78
N THR A 83 9.59 19.72 -5.19
CA THR A 83 8.48 20.36 -4.47
C THR A 83 8.41 19.89 -3.02
N GLN A 84 8.89 20.72 -2.09
CA GLN A 84 8.91 20.42 -0.65
C GLN A 84 7.54 20.05 -0.06
N SER A 85 6.45 20.60 -0.62
CA SER A 85 5.09 20.29 -0.17
C SER A 85 4.62 18.88 -0.57
N ILE A 86 5.22 18.29 -1.62
CA ILE A 86 4.99 16.90 -2.05
C ILE A 86 5.94 15.97 -1.30
N ALA A 87 7.25 16.24 -1.30
CA ALA A 87 8.21 15.42 -0.60
C ALA A 87 9.12 16.24 0.31
N ASN A 88 9.38 15.73 1.52
CA ASN A 88 10.39 16.32 2.39
C ASN A 88 11.76 15.70 2.05
N GLY A 89 12.58 16.42 1.30
CA GLY A 89 13.93 16.03 0.84
C GLY A 89 13.95 15.00 -0.29
N THR A 90 15.16 14.51 -0.59
CA THR A 90 15.44 13.71 -1.80
C THR A 90 14.89 12.29 -1.69
N LEU A 91 14.06 11.92 -2.66
CA LEU A 91 13.61 10.56 -2.91
C LEU A 91 14.55 9.88 -3.90
N ILE A 92 14.74 8.58 -3.69
CA ILE A 92 15.34 7.64 -4.63
C ILE A 92 14.25 6.91 -5.41
N SER A 93 14.62 6.45 -6.61
CA SER A 93 13.78 5.64 -7.49
C SER A 93 14.58 4.43 -7.97
N ARG A 94 13.87 3.37 -8.32
CA ARG A 94 14.43 2.15 -8.92
C ARG A 94 14.60 2.25 -10.44
N GLY A 95 14.12 3.34 -11.06
CA GLY A 95 14.11 3.47 -12.52
C GLY A 95 13.06 2.59 -13.21
N GLU A 96 12.15 2.00 -12.44
CA GLU A 96 11.05 1.16 -12.90
C GLU A 96 9.74 1.57 -12.23
N SER A 97 8.61 1.09 -12.74
CA SER A 97 7.31 1.27 -12.09
C SER A 97 6.39 0.11 -12.35
N HIS A 98 5.60 -0.22 -11.33
CA HIS A 98 4.60 -1.27 -11.40
C HIS A 98 3.52 -1.04 -10.33
N ILE A 99 2.41 -1.76 -10.48
CA ILE A 99 1.51 -2.06 -9.37
C ILE A 99 1.88 -3.46 -8.88
N THR A 100 2.30 -3.60 -7.63
CA THR A 100 2.54 -4.92 -7.02
C THR A 100 1.19 -5.59 -6.81
N VAL A 101 0.93 -6.70 -7.49
CA VAL A 101 -0.37 -7.39 -7.50
C VAL A 101 -0.40 -8.56 -6.54
N ILE A 102 0.71 -9.29 -6.41
CA ILE A 102 0.96 -10.24 -5.31
C ILE A 102 2.21 -9.73 -4.59
N LEU A 103 2.06 -9.38 -3.32
CA LEU A 103 3.14 -8.83 -2.51
C LEU A 103 4.14 -9.93 -2.15
N PRO A 104 5.44 -9.59 -1.98
CA PRO A 104 6.43 -10.55 -1.51
C PRO A 104 6.01 -11.31 -0.23
N PRO A 105 5.54 -10.66 0.86
CA PRO A 105 5.04 -11.39 2.03
C PRO A 105 3.78 -12.23 1.77
N GLU A 106 2.92 -11.87 0.82
CA GLU A 106 1.78 -12.73 0.44
C GLU A 106 2.28 -14.02 -0.22
N TYR A 107 3.28 -13.91 -1.11
CA TYR A 107 3.85 -15.08 -1.75
C TYR A 107 4.59 -15.97 -0.74
N ASP A 108 5.58 -15.42 -0.03
CA ASP A 108 6.47 -16.24 0.81
C ASP A 108 5.78 -16.85 2.01
N ASN A 109 4.84 -16.14 2.64
CA ASN A 109 4.24 -16.57 3.91
C ASN A 109 2.88 -17.26 3.74
N ILE A 110 2.20 -17.08 2.60
CA ILE A 110 0.83 -17.59 2.41
C ILE A 110 0.75 -18.54 1.21
N LEU A 111 1.09 -18.08 0.01
CA LEU A 111 0.89 -18.85 -1.21
C LEU A 111 1.90 -20.00 -1.36
N HIS A 112 3.19 -19.70 -1.17
CA HIS A 112 4.27 -20.66 -1.33
C HIS A 112 4.20 -21.83 -0.35
N PRO A 113 3.92 -21.63 0.96
CA PRO A 113 3.75 -22.73 1.92
C PRO A 113 2.62 -23.69 1.57
N ALA A 114 1.60 -23.22 0.84
CA ALA A 114 0.51 -24.07 0.33
C ALA A 114 0.87 -24.79 -0.99
N GLY A 115 2.11 -24.66 -1.49
CA GLY A 115 2.56 -25.32 -2.72
C GLY A 115 2.19 -24.60 -4.01
N VAL A 116 1.83 -23.31 -3.94
CA VAL A 116 1.73 -22.43 -5.11
C VAL A 116 3.13 -21.98 -5.52
N ASN A 117 3.51 -22.20 -6.77
CA ASN A 117 4.81 -21.78 -7.31
C ASN A 117 4.68 -20.43 -8.03
N ILE A 118 5.68 -19.54 -7.89
CA ILE A 118 5.75 -18.26 -8.61
C ILE A 118 5.64 -18.44 -10.14
N ASP A 119 6.13 -19.55 -10.69
CA ASP A 119 5.97 -19.85 -12.11
C ASP A 119 4.50 -20.08 -12.51
N GLU A 120 3.68 -20.69 -11.64
CA GLU A 120 2.24 -20.84 -11.88
C GLU A 120 1.56 -19.46 -11.90
N LEU A 121 1.94 -18.57 -10.99
CA LEU A 121 1.44 -17.20 -10.94
C LEU A 121 1.83 -16.40 -12.19
N ASN A 122 3.08 -16.55 -12.64
CA ASN A 122 3.59 -15.95 -13.87
C ASN A 122 2.84 -16.47 -15.11
N VAL A 123 2.51 -17.77 -15.16
CA VAL A 123 1.71 -18.36 -16.24
C VAL A 123 0.31 -17.75 -16.29
N LEU A 124 -0.35 -17.59 -15.14
CA LEU A 124 -1.63 -16.90 -15.05
C LEU A 124 -1.52 -15.45 -15.56
N ALA A 125 -0.46 -14.72 -15.16
CA ALA A 125 -0.27 -13.32 -15.54
C ALA A 125 0.01 -13.15 -17.05
N LEU A 126 0.74 -14.09 -17.66
CA LEU A 126 1.11 -14.09 -19.07
C LEU A 126 -0.02 -14.56 -20.00
N LYS A 127 -0.94 -15.40 -19.53
CA LYS A 127 -2.02 -15.98 -20.35
C LYS A 127 -2.79 -14.89 -21.10
N ASN A 128 -2.68 -14.84 -22.43
CA ASN A 128 -3.30 -13.79 -23.26
C ASN A 128 -2.97 -12.34 -22.82
N ASN A 129 -1.78 -12.14 -22.25
CA ASN A 129 -1.34 -10.87 -21.66
C ASN A 129 -2.26 -10.40 -20.51
N ARG A 130 -2.79 -11.35 -19.72
CA ARG A 130 -3.84 -11.16 -18.71
C ARG A 130 -3.60 -9.96 -17.81
N LEU A 131 -2.42 -9.87 -17.21
CA LEU A 131 -2.17 -8.85 -16.20
C LEU A 131 -1.92 -7.46 -16.81
N GLN A 132 -1.10 -7.37 -17.87
CA GLN A 132 -0.81 -6.10 -18.53
C GLN A 132 -2.00 -5.50 -19.29
N ARG A 133 -3.05 -6.29 -19.52
CA ARG A 133 -4.33 -5.80 -20.06
C ARG A 133 -5.30 -5.27 -19.01
N SER A 134 -5.00 -5.42 -17.72
CA SER A 134 -5.88 -5.00 -16.64
C SER A 134 -6.06 -3.48 -16.66
N LYS A 135 -7.31 -3.05 -16.53
CA LYS A 135 -7.66 -1.63 -16.44
C LYS A 135 -7.55 -1.14 -15.02
N PHE A 136 -7.20 0.14 -14.91
CA PHE A 136 -7.21 0.88 -13.66
C PHE A 136 -7.31 2.38 -13.94
N GLU A 137 -7.62 3.15 -12.91
CA GLU A 137 -7.65 4.60 -12.93
C GLU A 137 -6.78 5.20 -11.82
N ILE A 138 -6.37 6.45 -12.00
CA ILE A 138 -5.64 7.20 -10.99
C ILE A 138 -6.64 7.89 -10.05
N GLU A 139 -6.47 7.69 -8.75
CA GLU A 139 -7.21 8.40 -7.70
C GLU A 139 -6.52 9.73 -7.35
N CYS A 140 -5.26 9.67 -6.93
CA CYS A 140 -4.55 10.82 -6.37
C CYS A 140 -3.03 10.57 -6.29
N LEU A 141 -2.28 11.63 -5.99
CA LEU A 141 -0.92 11.49 -5.48
C LEU A 141 -0.99 11.30 -3.97
N GLY A 142 -0.46 10.20 -3.48
CA GLY A 142 -0.36 9.86 -2.07
C GLY A 142 1.03 10.09 -1.50
N ARG A 143 1.09 10.38 -0.20
CA ARG A 143 2.32 10.38 0.58
C ARG A 143 2.13 9.64 1.88
N VAL A 144 3.11 8.83 2.23
CA VAL A 144 3.21 8.19 3.53
C VAL A 144 4.55 8.50 4.19
N GLN A 145 4.54 8.57 5.51
CA GLN A 145 5.67 8.94 6.35
C GLN A 145 5.64 8.07 7.61
N VAL A 146 6.80 7.56 8.02
CA VAL A 146 6.95 6.82 9.27
C VAL A 146 8.35 7.05 9.81
N VAL A 147 8.51 6.99 11.13
CA VAL A 147 9.82 6.91 11.76
C VAL A 147 10.05 5.46 12.08
N SER A 148 10.98 4.82 11.38
CA SER A 148 11.35 3.43 11.63
C SER A 148 11.85 3.26 13.06
N GLN A 149 11.53 2.11 13.63
CA GLN A 149 11.98 1.70 14.96
C GLN A 149 12.85 0.45 14.80
N PRO A 150 13.91 0.28 15.61
CA PRO A 150 14.36 1.15 16.71
C PRO A 150 15.32 2.28 16.28
N ASP A 151 15.68 2.35 15.00
CA ASP A 151 16.74 3.22 14.46
C ASP A 151 16.35 4.71 14.38
N GLY A 152 15.08 5.05 14.55
CA GLY A 152 14.60 6.43 14.52
C GLY A 152 14.69 7.07 13.13
N VAL A 153 14.85 6.27 12.08
CA VAL A 153 15.08 6.78 10.73
C VAL A 153 13.77 7.24 10.11
N TYR A 154 13.72 8.50 9.70
CA TYR A 154 12.59 9.04 8.97
C TYR A 154 12.50 8.43 7.57
N GLN A 155 11.41 7.72 7.32
CA GLN A 155 11.04 7.15 6.03
C GLN A 155 9.92 7.97 5.40
N GLN A 156 9.95 8.01 4.07
CA GLN A 156 8.87 8.59 3.27
C GLN A 156 8.75 7.82 1.96
N ALA A 157 7.52 7.64 1.48
CA ALA A 157 7.24 7.21 0.12
C ALA A 157 6.15 8.10 -0.51
N VAL A 158 6.33 8.42 -1.79
CA VAL A 158 5.35 9.10 -2.64
C VAL A 158 4.84 8.10 -3.67
N GLN A 159 3.53 8.10 -3.91
CA GLN A 159 2.85 7.03 -4.62
C GLN A 159 1.70 7.59 -5.45
N ILE A 160 1.39 6.96 -6.59
CA ILE A 160 0.14 7.19 -7.30
C ILE A 160 -0.87 6.17 -6.79
N ILE A 161 -1.94 6.62 -6.14
CA ILE A 161 -2.99 5.75 -5.63
C ILE A 161 -3.96 5.41 -6.75
N ILE A 162 -4.37 4.15 -6.80
CA ILE A 162 -5.14 3.58 -7.91
C ILE A 162 -6.57 3.27 -7.47
N LYS A 163 -7.52 3.38 -8.40
CA LYS A 163 -8.95 3.03 -8.24
C LYS A 163 -9.45 2.26 -9.47
N ASN A 164 -10.68 1.74 -9.40
CA ASN A 164 -11.37 1.07 -10.50
C ASN A 164 -10.49 -0.04 -11.14
N PHE A 165 -9.99 -0.94 -10.30
CA PHE A 165 -8.98 -1.96 -10.65
C PHE A 165 -9.53 -3.40 -10.61
N ASP A 166 -10.81 -3.58 -10.97
CA ASP A 166 -11.50 -4.86 -10.89
C ASP A 166 -10.82 -5.97 -11.69
N ASP A 167 -10.20 -5.64 -12.82
CA ASP A 167 -9.42 -6.60 -13.62
C ASP A 167 -8.22 -7.18 -12.85
N ILE A 168 -7.62 -6.38 -11.94
CA ILE A 168 -6.51 -6.80 -11.07
C ILE A 168 -7.03 -7.69 -9.94
N VAL A 169 -8.17 -7.33 -9.33
CA VAL A 169 -8.84 -8.18 -8.33
C VAL A 169 -9.24 -9.52 -8.93
N ALA A 170 -9.75 -9.54 -10.17
CA ALA A 170 -10.06 -10.77 -10.87
C ALA A 170 -8.82 -11.66 -11.09
N TYR A 171 -7.63 -11.08 -11.30
CA TYR A 171 -6.40 -11.89 -11.35
C TYR A 171 -6.07 -12.46 -9.97
N ARG A 172 -6.18 -11.65 -8.91
CA ARG A 172 -6.01 -12.13 -7.53
C ARG A 172 -7.02 -13.24 -7.18
N GLN A 173 -8.22 -13.20 -7.74
CA GLN A 173 -9.22 -14.26 -7.59
C GLN A 173 -8.78 -15.58 -8.26
N GLU A 174 -8.22 -15.51 -9.47
CA GLU A 174 -7.62 -16.69 -10.15
C GLU A 174 -6.47 -17.29 -9.31
N VAL A 175 -5.67 -16.44 -8.65
CA VAL A 175 -4.62 -16.87 -7.71
C VAL A 175 -5.21 -17.54 -6.47
N PHE A 176 -6.28 -16.98 -5.91
CA PHE A 176 -6.99 -17.58 -4.76
C PHE A 176 -7.56 -18.95 -5.09
N GLU A 177 -8.18 -19.12 -6.27
CA GLU A 177 -8.67 -20.42 -6.73
C GLU A 177 -7.54 -21.45 -6.82
N LEU A 178 -6.37 -21.05 -7.36
CA LEU A 178 -5.18 -21.91 -7.37
C LEU A 178 -4.70 -22.26 -5.96
N PHE A 179 -4.63 -21.27 -5.07
CA PHE A 179 -4.23 -21.45 -3.68
C PHE A 179 -5.13 -22.43 -2.93
N VAL A 180 -6.46 -22.27 -3.03
CA VAL A 180 -7.43 -23.20 -2.41
C VAL A 180 -7.34 -24.59 -3.03
N LYS A 181 -7.19 -24.68 -4.35
CA LYS A 181 -7.00 -25.97 -5.05
C LYS A 181 -5.75 -26.72 -4.57
N LYS A 182 -4.72 -26.02 -4.11
CA LYS A 182 -3.49 -26.61 -3.56
C LYS A 182 -3.60 -26.96 -2.07
N GLY A 183 -4.77 -26.77 -1.45
CA GLY A 183 -5.00 -27.03 -0.03
C GLY A 183 -4.66 -25.84 0.88
N GLY A 184 -4.48 -24.65 0.31
CA GLY A 184 -4.29 -23.42 1.08
C GLY A 184 -5.52 -23.07 1.93
N ASN A 185 -5.28 -22.49 3.11
CA ASN A 185 -6.35 -22.01 4.00
C ASN A 185 -6.97 -20.71 3.45
N PRO A 186 -8.24 -20.71 2.99
CA PRO A 186 -8.87 -19.53 2.38
C PRO A 186 -8.87 -18.28 3.26
N ALA A 187 -8.82 -18.44 4.59
CA ALA A 187 -8.79 -17.31 5.53
C ALA A 187 -7.48 -16.51 5.51
N LEU A 188 -6.42 -17.03 4.88
CA LEU A 188 -5.10 -16.40 4.86
C LEU A 188 -4.86 -15.50 3.64
N PHE A 189 -5.68 -15.60 2.59
CA PHE A 189 -5.52 -14.80 1.38
C PHE A 189 -6.87 -14.25 0.93
N ASP A 190 -7.03 -12.93 0.98
CA ASP A 190 -8.20 -12.24 0.46
C ASP A 190 -7.83 -11.49 -0.83
N PRO A 191 -8.38 -11.88 -2.00
CA PRO A 191 -8.19 -11.18 -3.26
C PRO A 191 -8.56 -9.69 -3.20
N ALA A 192 -9.54 -9.31 -2.38
CA ALA A 192 -10.05 -7.95 -2.26
C ALA A 192 -9.32 -7.09 -1.21
N ASN A 193 -8.58 -7.71 -0.28
CA ASN A 193 -7.74 -6.97 0.68
C ASN A 193 -6.47 -6.46 0.00
N PHE A 194 -6.65 -5.44 -0.83
CA PHE A 194 -5.64 -4.98 -1.77
C PHE A 194 -5.71 -3.45 -1.92
N THR A 195 -4.57 -2.78 -1.76
CA THR A 195 -4.46 -1.33 -1.92
C THR A 195 -3.45 -1.01 -3.03
N PRO A 196 -3.88 -1.04 -4.30
CA PRO A 196 -2.97 -0.85 -5.42
C PRO A 196 -2.44 0.58 -5.45
N HIS A 197 -1.14 0.67 -5.68
CA HIS A 197 -0.42 1.92 -5.82
C HIS A 197 0.77 1.71 -6.74
N ILE A 198 1.26 2.81 -7.31
CA ILE A 198 2.51 2.87 -8.06
C ILE A 198 3.49 3.68 -7.22
N THR A 199 4.59 3.08 -6.79
CA THR A 199 5.63 3.82 -6.06
C THR A 199 6.32 4.79 -7.02
N VAL A 200 6.28 6.08 -6.70
CA VAL A 200 6.98 7.14 -7.46
C VAL A 200 8.42 7.25 -6.99
N GLY A 201 8.61 7.22 -5.67
CA GLY A 201 9.92 7.28 -5.03
C GLY A 201 9.81 7.15 -3.51
N PHE A 202 10.92 6.80 -2.88
CA PHE A 202 11.02 6.59 -1.44
C PHE A 202 12.34 7.14 -0.91
N ARG A 203 12.54 7.25 0.41
CA ARG A 203 13.81 7.74 0.98
C ARG A 203 14.88 6.66 1.12
N HIS A 204 14.66 5.67 1.97
CA HIS A 204 15.65 4.61 2.22
C HIS A 204 15.18 3.24 1.78
N ARG A 205 13.92 2.89 2.06
CA ARG A 205 13.30 1.63 1.66
C ARG A 205 11.82 1.78 1.35
N ASP A 206 11.22 0.72 0.80
CA ASP A 206 9.76 0.60 0.77
C ASP A 206 9.21 0.55 2.19
N ILE A 207 8.07 1.22 2.37
CA ILE A 207 7.27 1.20 3.59
C ILE A 207 6.14 0.20 3.37
N PHE A 208 5.80 -0.64 4.34
CA PHE A 208 4.72 -1.62 4.25
C PHE A 208 3.68 -1.42 5.36
N VAL A 209 2.63 -2.25 5.38
CA VAL A 209 1.56 -2.14 6.39
C VAL A 209 2.08 -2.54 7.78
N GLU A 210 3.10 -3.40 7.83
CA GLU A 210 3.84 -3.81 9.01
C GLU A 210 4.56 -2.63 9.69
N ASP A 211 4.81 -1.54 8.95
CA ASP A 211 5.31 -0.28 9.49
C ASP A 211 4.20 0.59 10.12
N GLY A 212 2.95 0.09 10.19
CA GLY A 212 1.79 0.82 10.72
C GLY A 212 1.23 1.86 9.75
N VAL A 213 1.53 1.73 8.45
CA VAL A 213 1.20 2.72 7.43
C VAL A 213 0.22 2.16 6.41
N PHE A 214 -0.89 2.88 6.21
CA PHE A 214 -1.90 2.55 5.20
C PHE A 214 -1.76 3.44 3.97
N LYS A 215 -1.60 2.83 2.80
CA LYS A 215 -1.32 3.48 1.51
C LYS A 215 -2.57 3.74 0.66
N GLY A 216 -3.74 3.84 1.28
CA GLY A 216 -5.00 4.01 0.58
C GLY A 216 -5.33 5.47 0.28
N LYS A 217 -6.62 5.76 0.07
CA LYS A 217 -7.13 7.13 -0.13
C LYS A 217 -6.79 8.08 1.03
N ASN A 218 -6.63 7.54 2.24
CA ASN A 218 -6.20 8.27 3.42
C ASN A 218 -4.79 8.89 3.27
N ALA A 219 -3.97 8.41 2.32
CA ALA A 219 -2.65 8.95 2.04
C ALA A 219 -2.66 10.07 0.98
N CYS A 220 -3.81 10.39 0.36
CA CYS A 220 -3.90 11.38 -0.71
C CYS A 220 -3.48 12.78 -0.23
N ILE A 221 -2.58 13.43 -1.00
CA ILE A 221 -2.12 14.80 -0.74
C ILE A 221 -2.37 15.77 -1.90
N ARG A 222 -2.59 15.28 -3.12
CA ARG A 222 -2.91 16.08 -4.31
C ARG A 222 -3.83 15.32 -5.25
N LYS A 223 -4.73 16.04 -5.91
CA LYS A 223 -5.53 15.51 -7.00
C LYS A 223 -4.64 15.24 -8.21
N MET A 224 -4.89 14.11 -8.89
CA MET A 224 -4.23 13.78 -10.15
C MET A 224 -5.26 13.55 -11.24
N ILE A 225 -4.92 13.94 -12.47
CA ILE A 225 -5.73 13.64 -13.66
C ILE A 225 -4.83 13.13 -14.78
N ALA A 226 -5.26 12.04 -15.43
CA ALA A 226 -4.62 11.50 -16.62
C ALA A 226 -5.18 12.21 -17.86
N LYS A 227 -4.32 12.90 -18.62
CA LYS A 227 -4.67 13.60 -19.87
C LYS A 227 -3.79 13.17 -21.04
#